data_AF-A0A7H9DTG1-F1
#
_entry.id   AF-A0A7H9DTG1-F1
#
_cell.length_a   1.000
_cell.length_b   1.000
_cell.length_c   1.000
_cell.angle_alpha   90.00
_cell.angle_beta   90.00
_cell.angle_gamma   90.00
#
_symmetry.space_group_name_H-M   'P 1'
#
loop_
_entity.id
_entity.type
_entity.pdbx_description
1 polymer ?
#
loop_
_entity_poly.entity_id
_entity_poly.type
_entity_poly.pdbx_seq_one_letter_code
_entity_poly.pdbx_strand_id
1 'polypeptide(L)'
;MDQQIPKITPNYKQIYFDLVVEKFPTKLKFVKNFLEKESFSSLDIIRVNKIIFNTSYNIDHENQKHRAYEKSDIIYMLNYQEEHKLSNSTVAKHFKVSRNSISKWKKMLNL
;
A
#
# COMPACT_ATOMS: atom_id res chain seq x y z
N MET A 1 29.22 -13.55 12.24
CA MET A 1 28.60 -14.04 10.99
C MET A 1 27.11 -13.95 11.20
N ASP A 2 26.51 -12.82 10.86
CA ASP A 2 25.07 -12.63 11.07
C ASP A 2 24.33 -13.45 10.02
N GLN A 3 23.73 -14.55 10.46
CA GLN A 3 22.87 -15.35 9.60
C GLN A 3 21.68 -14.48 9.21
N GLN A 4 21.58 -14.16 7.91
CA GLN A 4 20.42 -13.45 7.37
C GLN A 4 19.19 -14.35 7.52
N ILE A 5 18.35 -14.05 8.50
CA ILE A 5 17.06 -14.72 8.67
C ILE A 5 16.26 -14.47 7.36
N PRO A 6 15.81 -15.52 6.67
CA PRO A 6 15.02 -15.34 5.47
C PRO A 6 13.80 -14.50 5.81
N LYS A 7 13.59 -13.42 5.05
CA LYS A 7 12.45 -12.51 5.22
C LYS A 7 11.17 -13.29 4.92
N ILE A 8 10.53 -13.83 5.95
CA ILE A 8 9.22 -14.47 5.83
C ILE A 8 8.20 -13.36 5.62
N THR A 9 7.84 -13.11 4.36
CA THR A 9 6.75 -12.18 4.02
C THR A 9 5.43 -12.94 4.12
N PRO A 10 4.47 -12.47 4.94
CA PRO A 10 3.14 -13.06 4.97
C PRO A 10 2.51 -13.07 3.57
N ASN A 11 1.80 -14.15 3.22
CA ASN A 11 1.01 -14.19 2.00
C ASN A 11 -0.28 -13.39 2.20
N TYR A 12 -0.15 -12.06 2.12
CA TYR A 12 -1.27 -11.14 2.33
C TYR A 12 -2.44 -11.41 1.39
N LYS A 13 -2.18 -11.86 0.17
CA LYS A 13 -3.23 -12.22 -0.79
C LYS A 13 -4.09 -13.36 -0.25
N GLN A 14 -3.47 -14.42 0.24
CA GLN A 14 -4.19 -15.54 0.85
C GLN A 14 -4.92 -15.13 2.13
N ILE A 15 -4.25 -14.39 3.02
CA ILE A 15 -4.82 -13.93 4.29
C ILE A 15 -6.10 -13.11 4.05
N TYR A 16 -6.06 -12.16 3.10
CA TYR A 16 -7.23 -11.35 2.76
C TYR A 16 -8.31 -12.14 2.03
N PHE A 17 -7.94 -13.10 1.18
CA PHE A 17 -8.90 -13.98 0.54
C PHE A 17 -9.69 -14.80 1.57
N ASP A 18 -9.00 -15.49 2.47
CA ASP A 18 -9.61 -16.32 3.52
C ASP A 18 -10.51 -15.46 4.43
N LEU A 19 -10.00 -14.31 4.87
CA LEU A 19 -10.76 -13.35 5.68
C LEU A 19 -12.07 -12.89 5.01
N VAL A 20 -12.03 -12.61 3.71
CA VAL A 20 -13.19 -12.13 2.97
C VAL A 20 -14.21 -13.24 2.77
N VAL A 21 -13.76 -14.45 2.42
CA VAL A 21 -14.65 -15.60 2.25
C VAL A 21 -15.35 -15.96 3.56
N GLU A 22 -14.62 -15.96 4.68
CA GLU A 22 -15.15 -16.36 5.98
C GLU A 22 -16.06 -15.30 6.61
N LYS A 23 -15.63 -14.03 6.63
CA LYS A 23 -16.28 -12.98 7.43
C LYS A 23 -17.01 -11.92 6.63
N PHE A 24 -16.65 -11.71 5.36
CA PHE A 24 -17.18 -10.63 4.53
C PHE A 24 -17.55 -11.07 3.10
N PRO A 25 -18.31 -12.16 2.91
CA PRO A 25 -18.54 -12.75 1.59
C PRO A 25 -19.20 -11.77 0.60
N THR A 26 -20.04 -10.87 1.09
CA THR A 26 -20.70 -9.82 0.29
C THR A 26 -19.71 -8.81 -0.30
N LYS A 27 -18.50 -8.69 0.28
CA LYS A 27 -17.46 -7.77 -0.15
C LYS A 27 -16.51 -8.37 -1.18
N LEU A 28 -16.57 -9.69 -1.41
CA LEU A 28 -15.70 -10.41 -2.35
C LEU A 28 -15.71 -9.76 -3.73
N LYS A 29 -16.89 -9.40 -4.23
CA LYS A 29 -17.06 -8.75 -5.54
C LYS A 29 -16.28 -7.44 -5.70
N PHE A 30 -16.01 -6.71 -4.61
CA PHE A 30 -15.31 -5.43 -4.65
C PHE A 30 -13.78 -5.58 -4.55
N VAL A 31 -13.31 -6.68 -3.94
CA VAL A 31 -11.88 -6.94 -3.73
C VAL A 31 -11.28 -7.94 -4.72
N LYS A 32 -12.12 -8.69 -5.44
CA LYS A 32 -11.73 -9.74 -6.39
C LYS A 32 -10.66 -9.26 -7.39
N ASN A 33 -10.88 -8.11 -8.01
CA ASN A 33 -9.95 -7.53 -8.99
C ASN A 33 -8.55 -7.23 -8.42
N PHE A 34 -8.42 -7.03 -7.10
CA PHE A 34 -7.13 -6.84 -6.44
C PHE A 34 -6.48 -8.17 -6.09
N LEU A 35 -7.27 -9.15 -5.64
CA LEU A 35 -6.80 -10.48 -5.28
C LEU A 35 -6.40 -11.29 -6.52
N GLU A 36 -6.96 -11.04 -7.70
CA GLU A 36 -6.60 -11.74 -8.93
C GLU A 36 -5.31 -11.25 -9.58
N LYS A 37 -4.77 -10.10 -9.17
CA LYS A 37 -3.48 -9.58 -9.70
C LYS A 37 -2.35 -10.56 -9.42
N GLU A 38 -1.39 -10.62 -10.36
CA GLU A 38 -0.14 -11.37 -10.18
C GLU A 38 0.69 -10.79 -9.02
N SER A 39 0.87 -9.47 -8.99
CA SER A 39 1.53 -8.77 -7.90
C SER A 39 0.50 -8.16 -6.93
N PHE A 40 0.61 -8.47 -5.64
CA PHE A 40 -0.22 -7.89 -4.59
C PHE A 40 0.60 -6.88 -3.78
N SER A 41 0.56 -5.62 -4.21
CA SER A 41 1.40 -4.55 -3.66
C SER A 41 0.92 -4.05 -2.29
N SER A 42 1.77 -3.31 -1.58
CA SER A 42 1.38 -2.64 -0.34
C SER A 42 0.21 -1.66 -0.56
N LEU A 43 0.14 -1.05 -1.74
CA LEU A 43 -0.97 -0.18 -2.13
C LEU A 43 -2.28 -0.97 -2.32
N ASP A 44 -2.22 -2.16 -2.90
CA ASP A 44 -3.38 -3.03 -3.04
C ASP A 44 -3.88 -3.51 -1.67
N ILE A 45 -2.97 -3.89 -0.77
CA ILE A 45 -3.29 -4.22 0.63
C ILE A 45 -4.07 -3.08 1.31
N ILE A 46 -3.58 -1.84 1.20
CA ILE A 46 -4.23 -0.66 1.79
C ILE A 46 -5.64 -0.46 1.22
N ARG A 47 -5.83 -0.65 -0.09
CA ARG A 47 -7.15 -0.50 -0.74
C ARG A 47 -8.11 -1.60 -0.29
N VAL A 48 -7.67 -2.86 -0.31
CA VAL A 48 -8.47 -4.01 0.11
C VAL A 48 -8.89 -3.86 1.57
N ASN A 49 -7.97 -3.47 2.46
CA ASN A 49 -8.27 -3.24 3.87
C ASN A 49 -9.40 -2.23 4.07
N LYS A 50 -9.39 -1.13 3.31
CA LYS A 50 -10.44 -0.10 3.38
C LYS A 50 -11.80 -0.61 2.91
N ILE A 51 -11.82 -1.36 1.81
CA ILE A 51 -13.05 -1.93 1.28
C ILE A 51 -13.67 -2.88 2.32
N ILE A 52 -12.85 -3.72 2.95
CA ILE A 52 -13.28 -4.74 3.92
C ILE A 52 -13.78 -4.12 5.23
N PHE A 53 -13.07 -3.13 5.77
CA PHE A 53 -13.38 -2.61 7.10
C PHE A 53 -14.12 -1.27 7.11
N ASN A 54 -14.27 -0.62 5.95
CA ASN A 54 -14.88 0.70 5.81
C ASN A 54 -14.35 1.69 6.85
N THR A 55 -13.03 1.70 7.06
CA THR A 55 -12.39 2.43 8.16
C THR A 55 -12.65 3.93 8.07
N SER A 56 -13.03 4.53 9.20
CA SER A 56 -13.23 5.98 9.32
C SER A 56 -11.91 6.74 9.13
N TYR A 57 -12.01 8.03 8.80
CA TYR A 57 -10.86 8.92 8.57
C TYR A 57 -9.83 8.90 9.71
N ASN A 58 -10.28 8.82 10.96
CA ASN A 58 -9.40 8.83 12.14
C ASN A 58 -8.57 7.54 12.25
N ILE A 59 -9.16 6.38 11.98
CA ILE A 59 -8.46 5.09 11.94
C ILE A 59 -7.46 5.07 10.77
N ASP A 60 -7.85 5.66 9.64
CA ASP A 60 -7.02 5.79 8.44
C ASP A 60 -5.77 6.66 8.67
N HIS A 61 -5.83 7.66 9.56
CA HIS A 61 -4.72 8.56 9.88
C HIS A 61 -3.68 7.87 10.79
N GLU A 62 -4.12 7.15 11.82
CA GLU A 62 -3.20 6.39 12.67
C GLU A 62 -2.55 5.24 11.91
N ASN A 63 -3.33 4.49 11.11
CA ASN A 63 -2.80 3.39 10.29
C ASN A 63 -1.80 3.84 9.21
N GLN A 64 -1.82 5.11 8.77
CA GLN A 64 -0.84 5.63 7.80
C GLN A 64 0.59 5.62 8.34
N LYS A 65 0.77 5.84 9.65
CA LYS A 65 2.10 5.88 10.28
C LYS A 65 2.78 4.51 10.31
N HIS A 66 2.00 3.44 10.22
CA HIS A 66 2.47 2.05 10.33
C HIS A 66 2.68 1.35 8.98
N ARG A 67 2.52 2.06 7.85
CA ARG A 67 2.68 1.46 6.52
C ARG A 67 4.15 1.24 6.20
N ALA A 68 4.51 0.00 5.89
CA ALA A 68 5.77 -0.35 5.25
C ALA A 68 5.58 -0.32 3.73
N TYR A 69 6.41 0.44 3.02
CA TYR A 69 6.43 0.50 1.57
C TYR A 69 7.65 -0.23 1.04
N GLU A 70 7.47 -1.05 0.00
CA GLU A 70 8.59 -1.66 -0.72
C GLU A 70 9.22 -0.66 -1.70
N LYS A 71 10.43 -0.96 -2.17
CA LYS A 71 11.13 -0.09 -3.13
C LYS A 71 10.31 0.10 -4.42
N SER A 72 9.62 -0.96 -4.87
CA SER A 72 8.71 -0.93 -6.02
C SER A 72 7.53 0.04 -5.80
N ASP A 73 6.92 0.01 -4.62
CA ASP A 73 5.84 0.95 -4.26
C ASP A 73 6.32 2.40 -4.33
N ILE A 74 7.52 2.67 -3.79
CA ILE A 74 8.11 4.01 -3.77
C ILE A 74 8.39 4.48 -5.19
N ILE A 75 9.01 3.65 -6.03
CA ILE A 75 9.29 3.97 -7.44
C ILE A 75 7.99 4.27 -8.19
N TYR A 76 6.95 3.45 -8.01
CA TYR A 76 5.64 3.67 -8.62
C TYR A 76 5.06 5.04 -8.24
N MET A 77 5.12 5.43 -6.97
CA MET A 77 4.62 6.73 -6.52
C MET A 77 5.42 7.91 -7.10
N LEU A 78 6.74 7.77 -7.23
CA LEU A 78 7.59 8.80 -7.83
C LEU A 78 7.39 8.92 -9.34
N ASN A 79 7.23 7.80 -10.05
CA ASN A 79 6.93 7.84 -11.49
C ASN A 79 5.56 8.50 -11.75
N TYR A 80 4.55 8.16 -10.94
CA TYR A 80 3.24 8.81 -11.00
C TYR A 80 3.34 10.34 -10.80
N GLN A 81 4.28 10.81 -9.97
CA GLN A 81 4.53 12.24 -9.80
C GLN A 81 4.96 12.90 -11.10
N GLU A 82 5.98 12.33 -11.75
CA GLU A 82 6.63 12.89 -12.95
C GLU A 82 5.71 12.79 -14.17
N GLU A 83 5.05 11.65 -14.37
CA GLU A 83 4.10 11.40 -15.46
C GLU A 83 2.93 12.40 -15.45
N HIS A 84 2.44 12.76 -14.26
CA HIS A 84 1.33 13.69 -14.08
C HIS A 84 1.76 15.12 -13.72
N LYS A 85 3.07 15.40 -13.68
CA LYS A 85 3.66 16.72 -13.33
C LYS A 85 3.11 17.31 -12.03
N LEU A 86 3.00 16.47 -10.99
CA LEU A 86 2.37 16.83 -9.72
C LEU A 86 3.37 17.38 -8.69
N SER A 87 2.90 18.23 -7.78
CA SER A 87 3.70 18.67 -6.63
C SER A 87 3.83 17.57 -5.58
N ASN A 88 4.89 17.61 -4.76
CA ASN A 88 5.06 16.68 -3.63
C ASN A 88 3.83 16.65 -2.72
N SER A 89 3.18 17.80 -2.49
CA SER A 89 1.97 17.90 -1.67
C SER A 89 0.77 17.20 -2.31
N THR A 90 0.62 17.32 -3.63
CA THR A 90 -0.49 16.70 -4.37
C THR A 90 -0.34 15.18 -4.42
N VAL A 91 0.86 14.68 -4.72
CA VAL A 91 1.17 13.23 -4.73
C VAL A 91 1.05 12.63 -3.34
N ALA A 92 1.56 13.33 -2.32
CA ALA A 92 1.43 12.93 -0.94
C ALA A 92 -0.04 12.77 -0.54
N LYS A 93 -0.90 13.72 -0.92
CA LYS A 93 -2.35 13.64 -0.67
C LYS A 93 -2.98 12.46 -1.41
N HIS A 94 -2.60 12.20 -2.66
CA HIS A 94 -3.11 11.10 -3.46
C HIS A 94 -2.81 9.72 -2.83
N PHE A 95 -1.55 9.48 -2.48
CA PHE A 95 -1.12 8.20 -1.88
C PHE A 95 -1.32 8.13 -0.37
N LYS A 96 -1.83 9.20 0.25
CA LYS A 96 -1.97 9.35 1.71
C LYS A 96 -0.65 9.05 2.43
N VAL A 97 0.41 9.75 2.03
CA VAL A 97 1.74 9.74 2.65
C VAL A 97 2.14 11.15 3.02
N SER A 98 3.17 11.33 3.85
CA SER A 98 3.64 12.67 4.17
C SER A 98 4.42 13.26 2.98
N ARG A 99 4.30 14.57 2.73
CA ARG A 99 5.13 15.27 1.74
C ARG A 99 6.64 15.10 2.02
N ASN A 100 6.99 14.94 3.29
CA ASN A 100 8.36 14.74 3.74
C ASN A 100 8.87 13.34 3.35
N SER A 101 7.99 12.33 3.34
CA SER A 101 8.30 10.98 2.84
C SER A 101 8.66 11.03 1.36
N ILE A 102 7.86 11.74 0.53
CA ILE A 102 8.15 11.94 -0.89
C ILE A 102 9.52 12.63 -1.08
N SER A 103 9.77 13.75 -0.39
CA SER A 103 11.08 14.42 -0.45
C SER A 103 12.24 13.51 -0.02
N LYS A 104 12.05 12.70 1.02
CA LYS A 104 13.06 11.75 1.50
C LYS A 104 13.33 10.65 0.47
N TRP A 105 12.29 10.12 -0.16
CA TRP A 105 12.43 9.06 -1.16
C TRP A 105 13.13 9.53 -2.44
N LYS A 106 12.83 10.73 -2.94
CA LYS A 106 13.56 11.33 -4.06
C LYS A 106 15.07 11.40 -3.78
N LYS A 107 15.44 11.92 -2.60
CA LYS A 107 16.84 11.96 -2.14
C LYS A 107 17.48 10.58 -2.00
N MET A 108 16.76 9.59 -1.45
CA MET A 108 17.28 8.24 -1.25
C MET A 108 17.51 7.48 -2.55
N LEU A 109 16.74 7.79 -3.60
CA LEU A 109 16.79 7.11 -4.89
C LEU A 109 17.57 7.90 -5.95
N ASN A 110 18.15 9.05 -5.60
CA ASN A 110 18.84 9.98 -6.52
C ASN A 110 18.00 10.31 -7.78
N LEU A 111 16.69 10.53 -7.59
CA LEU A 111 15.73 10.97 -8.63
C LEU A 111 15.30 12.41 -8.37
#